data_AF-A0A923HQ27-F1
#
_entry.id   AF-A0A923HQ27-F1
#
_cell.length_a   1.000
_cell.length_b   1.000
_cell.length_c   1.000
_cell.angle_alpha   90.00
_cell.angle_beta   90.00
_cell.angle_gamma   90.00
#
_symmetry.space_group_name_H-M   'P 1'
#
loop_
_entity.id
_entity.type
_entity.pdbx_description
1 polymer ?
#
loop_
_entity_poly.entity_id
_entity_poly.type
_entity_poly.pdbx_seq_one_letter_code
_entity_poly.pdbx_strand_id
1 'polypeptide(L)'
;MPDENWEKYSEIFIGEVSGVHLIGYEKDRLKSLSRGDNQRWFTDVTQTQNLNLLVTKVFVGKPKPLLDVKVGGCGVVTPRPMTFGIFFVSKETGAIIPIYETEGELYYELLVKLGKMSR
;
A
#
# COMPACT_ATOMS: atom_id res chain seq x y z
N MET A 1 -4.69 -10.20 2.80
CA MET A 1 -3.49 -10.94 2.35
C MET A 1 -3.58 -11.14 0.85
N PRO A 2 -2.51 -10.90 0.07
CA PRO A 2 -2.51 -11.17 -1.36
C PRO A 2 -2.69 -12.67 -1.62
N ASP A 3 -3.35 -12.99 -2.73
CA ASP A 3 -3.52 -14.35 -3.23
C ASP A 3 -2.18 -14.83 -3.82
N GLU A 4 -1.80 -16.08 -3.59
CA GLU A 4 -0.56 -16.65 -4.16
C GLU A 4 -0.71 -17.06 -5.63
N ASN A 5 -1.90 -16.91 -6.21
CA ASN A 5 -2.09 -16.98 -7.65
C ASN A 5 -1.59 -15.69 -8.33
N TRP A 6 -0.30 -15.65 -8.64
CA TRP A 6 0.38 -14.50 -9.22
C TRP A 6 -0.18 -14.05 -10.58
N GLU A 7 -0.86 -14.95 -11.30
CA GLU A 7 -1.45 -14.62 -12.61
C GLU A 7 -2.59 -13.61 -12.50
N LYS A 8 -3.16 -13.41 -11.31
CA LYS A 8 -4.20 -12.42 -11.03
C LYS A 8 -3.69 -10.98 -11.01
N TYR A 9 -2.37 -10.78 -10.96
CA TYR A 9 -1.77 -9.45 -10.85
C TYR A 9 -1.18 -8.97 -12.18
N SER A 10 -1.53 -7.75 -12.58
CA SER A 10 -0.96 -7.11 -13.77
C SER A 10 0.48 -6.71 -13.51
N GLU A 11 0.76 -6.30 -12.27
CA GLU A 11 2.06 -5.84 -11.82
C GLU A 11 2.33 -6.32 -10.39
N ILE A 12 3.56 -6.74 -10.15
CA ILE A 12 4.09 -7.05 -8.81
C ILE A 12 5.48 -6.42 -8.73
N PHE A 13 5.68 -5.51 -7.78
CA PHE A 13 6.93 -4.79 -7.64
C PHE A 13 7.22 -4.41 -6.20
N ILE A 14 8.49 -4.19 -5.91
CA ILE A 14 8.96 -3.53 -4.69
C ILE A 14 9.07 -2.04 -4.99
N GLY A 15 8.57 -1.22 -4.07
CA GLY A 15 8.74 0.22 -4.13
C GLY A 15 9.03 0.82 -2.78
N GLU A 16 9.62 2.01 -2.80
CA GLU A 16 9.79 2.88 -1.65
C GLU A 16 8.67 3.94 -1.63
N VAL A 17 8.04 4.13 -0.48
CA VAL A 17 7.07 5.20 -0.28
C VAL A 17 7.80 6.53 -0.14
N SER A 18 7.76 7.39 -1.15
CA SER A 18 8.38 8.71 -1.13
C SER A 18 7.47 9.80 -0.54
N GLY A 19 6.15 9.58 -0.53
CA GLY A 19 5.16 10.54 -0.06
C GLY A 19 3.83 9.87 0.29
N VAL A 20 3.10 10.47 1.25
CA VAL A 20 1.79 10.01 1.72
C VAL A 20 0.85 11.20 1.86
N HIS A 21 -0.31 11.14 1.24
CA HIS A 21 -1.36 12.14 1.34
C HIS A 21 -2.68 11.50 1.75
N LEU A 22 -3.16 11.81 2.96
CA LEU A 22 -4.41 11.29 3.50
C LEU A 22 -5.60 12.06 2.93
N ILE A 23 -6.41 11.40 2.11
CA ILE A 23 -7.53 12.04 1.42
C ILE A 23 -8.64 12.31 2.43
N GLY A 24 -9.08 13.57 2.53
CA GLY A 24 -10.20 13.97 3.38
C GLY A 24 -9.86 14.14 4.87
N TYR A 25 -8.59 13.89 5.26
CA TYR A 25 -8.14 14.02 6.64
C TYR A 25 -8.47 15.39 7.25
N GLU A 26 -8.16 16.48 6.56
CA GLU A 26 -8.40 17.84 7.07
C GLU A 26 -9.88 18.10 7.35
N LYS A 27 -10.75 17.72 6.41
CA LYS A 27 -12.20 17.91 6.53
C LYS A 27 -12.77 17.09 7.68
N ASP A 28 -12.33 15.85 7.82
CA ASP A 28 -12.79 14.96 8.89
C ASP A 28 -12.25 15.43 10.25
N ARG A 29 -11.00 15.89 10.31
CA ARG A 29 -10.40 16.45 11.52
C ARG A 29 -11.14 17.69 12.00
N LEU A 30 -11.49 18.61 11.09
CA LEU A 30 -12.25 19.80 11.42
C LEU A 30 -13.65 19.46 11.98
N LYS A 31 -14.34 18.50 11.37
CA LYS A 31 -15.64 18.02 11.90
C LYS A 31 -15.49 17.43 13.30
N SER A 32 -14.45 16.65 13.57
CA SER A 32 -14.27 16.03 14.89
C SER A 32 -13.94 17.05 15.97
N LEU A 33 -13.05 18.00 15.67
CA LEU A 33 -12.76 19.12 16.58
C LEU A 33 -14.03 19.92 16.91
N SER A 34 -14.90 20.16 15.92
CA SER A 34 -16.18 20.88 16.13
C SER A 34 -17.19 20.13 17.02
N ARG A 35 -17.05 18.80 17.14
CA ARG A 35 -17.93 17.95 17.94
C ARG A 35 -17.38 17.65 19.33
N GLY A 36 -16.16 18.11 19.65
CA GLY A 36 -15.47 17.75 20.89
C GLY A 36 -14.98 16.30 20.92
N ASP A 37 -15.07 15.58 19.80
CA ASP A 37 -14.62 14.21 19.68
C ASP A 37 -13.09 14.19 19.52
N ASN A 38 -12.40 13.79 20.59
CA ASN A 38 -11.01 13.39 20.49
C ASN A 38 -10.95 12.12 19.65
N GLN A 39 -10.76 12.25 18.34
CA GLN A 39 -10.36 11.13 17.50
C GLN A 39 -8.96 10.67 17.89
N ARG A 40 -8.91 9.90 18.97
CA ARG A 40 -7.90 8.89 19.19
C ARG A 40 -8.43 7.69 18.40
N TRP A 41 -7.88 7.48 17.21
CA TRP A 41 -7.97 6.25 16.41
C TRP A 41 -9.36 5.99 15.78
N PHE A 42 -9.50 6.25 14.47
CA PHE A 42 -10.40 5.43 13.67
C PHE A 42 -9.79 4.02 13.66
N THR A 43 -10.35 3.10 14.43
CA THR A 43 -9.72 1.80 14.68
C THR A 43 -9.91 0.79 13.55
N ASP A 44 -10.87 1.00 12.63
CA ASP A 44 -11.32 -0.09 11.76
C ASP A 44 -11.19 0.20 10.26
N VAL A 45 -11.08 1.46 9.85
CA VAL A 45 -11.00 1.83 8.42
C VAL A 45 -9.89 2.86 8.22
N THR A 46 -8.84 2.46 7.53
CA THR A 46 -7.81 3.39 7.08
C THR A 46 -8.41 4.31 6.03
N GLN A 47 -8.32 5.62 6.26
CA GLN A 47 -8.67 6.62 5.26
C GLN A 47 -7.94 6.32 3.96
N THR A 48 -8.64 6.50 2.85
CA THR A 48 -8.00 6.35 1.54
C THR A 48 -6.85 7.35 1.43
N GLN A 49 -5.70 6.87 0.98
CA GLN A 49 -4.47 7.64 0.90
C GLN A 49 -3.88 7.56 -0.50
N ASN A 50 -3.35 8.67 -0.98
CA ASN A 50 -2.50 8.69 -2.16
C ASN A 50 -1.05 8.50 -1.70
N LEU A 51 -0.34 7.56 -2.33
CA LEU A 51 1.07 7.29 -2.08
C LEU A 51 1.86 7.64 -3.33
N ASN A 52 3.00 8.30 -3.15
CA ASN A 52 4.01 8.44 -4.19
C ASN A 52 5.02 7.30 -4.02
N LEU A 53 5.17 6.45 -5.02
CA LEU A 53 6.04 5.27 -4.98
C LEU A 53 7.19 5.40 -5.97
N LEU A 54 8.40 5.09 -5.50
CA LEU A 54 9.57 4.87 -6.33
C LEU A 54 9.78 3.37 -6.50
N VAL A 55 9.64 2.85 -7.72
CA VAL A 55 9.80 1.43 -8.01
C VAL A 55 11.29 1.06 -7.99
N THR A 56 11.65 0.07 -7.18
CA THR A 56 13.05 -0.37 -7.00
C THR A 56 13.32 -1.74 -7.61
N LYS A 57 12.32 -2.63 -7.66
CA LYS A 57 12.44 -3.95 -8.26
C LYS A 57 11.10 -4.42 -8.82
N VAL A 58 11.10 -5.04 -9.99
CA VAL A 58 9.90 -5.57 -10.64
C VAL A 58 9.97 -7.09 -10.70
N PHE A 59 8.88 -7.76 -10.34
CA PHE A 59 8.70 -9.21 -10.49
C PHE A 59 7.75 -9.56 -11.62
N VAL A 60 6.68 -8.78 -11.79
CA VAL A 60 5.66 -8.96 -12.83
C VAL A 60 5.29 -7.60 -13.43
N GLY A 61 5.07 -7.55 -14.74
CA GLY A 61 4.58 -6.37 -15.45
C GLY A 61 5.68 -5.36 -15.78
N LYS A 62 5.27 -4.13 -16.08
CA LYS A 62 6.14 -2.99 -16.43
C LYS A 62 5.63 -1.69 -15.79
N PRO A 63 5.65 -1.61 -14.45
CA PRO A 63 5.21 -0.42 -13.73
C PRO A 63 6.08 0.79 -14.12
N LYS A 64 5.50 1.99 -14.04
CA LYS A 64 6.28 3.24 -14.20
C LYS A 64 7.28 3.38 -13.04
N PRO A 65 8.47 3.98 -13.27
CA PRO A 65 9.45 4.16 -12.19
C PRO A 65 8.95 5.00 -11.01
N LEU A 66 8.09 5.99 -11.29
CA LEU A 66 7.41 6.82 -10.30
C LEU A 66 5.90 6.67 -10.50
N LEU A 67 5.17 6.37 -9.42
CA LEU A 67 3.73 6.11 -9.44
C LEU A 67 3.02 6.88 -8.33
N ASP A 68 1.89 7.47 -8.66
CA ASP A 68 0.93 7.96 -7.68
C ASP A 68 -0.21 6.96 -7.58
N VAL A 69 -0.32 6.31 -6.44
CA VAL A 69 -1.28 5.22 -6.24
C VAL A 69 -2.25 5.55 -5.12
N LYS A 70 -3.52 5.25 -5.37
CA LYS A 70 -4.57 5.36 -4.36
C LYS A 70 -4.71 4.01 -3.67
N VAL A 71 -4.45 3.96 -2.38
CA VAL A 71 -4.64 2.76 -1.55
C VAL A 71 -5.60 3.06 -0.41
N GLY A 72 -6.33 2.05 0.03
CA GLY A 72 -7.27 2.16 1.14
C GLY A 72 -8.07 0.89 1.29
N GLY A 73 -8.78 0.78 2.41
CA GLY A 73 -9.54 -0.42 2.76
C GLY A 73 -9.24 -0.86 4.18
N CYS A 74 -9.96 -1.89 4.62
CA CYS A 74 -9.77 -2.49 5.93
C CYS A 74 -8.37 -3.12 6.02
N GLY A 75 -7.64 -2.85 7.11
CA GLY A 75 -6.33 -3.45 7.39
C GLY A 75 -5.15 -2.87 6.60
N VAL A 76 -5.35 -1.89 5.71
CA VAL A 76 -4.22 -1.23 5.03
C VAL A 76 -3.60 -0.22 5.99
N VAL A 77 -2.40 -0.44 6.50
CA VAL A 77 -1.77 0.55 7.39
C VAL A 77 -1.32 1.80 6.61
N THR A 78 -1.32 2.96 7.26
CA THR A 78 -0.68 4.16 6.70
C THR A 78 0.84 4.04 6.85
N PRO A 79 1.61 3.94 5.75
CA PRO A 79 3.07 3.83 5.83
C PRO A 79 3.69 5.18 6.21
N ARG A 80 4.95 5.16 6.62
CA ARG A 80 5.78 6.37 6.70
C ARG A 80 6.54 6.58 5.39
N PRO A 81 6.93 7.81 5.04
CA PRO A 81 7.92 8.02 3.98
C PRO A 81 9.19 7.19 4.24
N MET A 82 9.85 6.77 3.15
CA MET A 82 10.97 5.82 3.09
C MET A 82 10.64 4.37 3.49
N THR A 83 9.36 4.04 3.73
CA THR A 83 8.97 2.63 3.96
C THR A 83 9.01 1.85 2.66
N PHE A 84 9.65 0.68 2.66
CA PHE A 84 9.57 -0.26 1.55
C PHE A 84 8.30 -1.11 1.62
N GLY A 85 7.76 -1.45 0.46
CA GLY A 85 6.62 -2.36 0.36
C GLY A 85 6.66 -3.19 -0.92
N ILE A 86 5.96 -4.32 -0.87
CA ILE A 86 5.60 -5.11 -2.04
C ILE A 86 4.20 -4.68 -2.46
N PHE A 87 4.03 -4.31 -3.71
CA PHE A 87 2.79 -3.80 -4.26
C PHE A 87 2.25 -4.78 -5.29
N PHE A 88 1.00 -5.22 -5.07
CA PHE A 88 0.29 -6.11 -5.96
C PHE A 88 -0.84 -5.35 -6.64
N VAL A 89 -0.80 -5.23 -7.97
CA VAL A 89 -1.83 -4.54 -8.76
C VAL A 89 -2.76 -5.58 -9.38
N SER A 90 -4.02 -5.59 -8.97
CA SER A 90 -5.03 -6.53 -9.49
C SER A 90 -5.29 -6.30 -10.99
N LYS A 91 -5.28 -7.36 -11.81
CA LYS A 91 -5.69 -7.29 -13.23
C LYS A 91 -7.16 -6.93 -13.39
N GLU A 92 -8.00 -7.45 -12.50
CA GLU A 92 -9.45 -7.36 -12.64
C GLU A 92 -9.97 -6.00 -12.20
N THR A 93 -9.49 -5.51 -11.06
CA THR A 93 -10.04 -4.32 -10.41
C THR A 93 -9.11 -3.11 -10.47
N GLY A 94 -7.83 -3.30 -10.83
CA GLY A 94 -6.80 -2.27 -10.71
C GLY A 94 -6.47 -1.89 -9.26
N ALA A 95 -7.08 -2.57 -8.27
CA ALA A 95 -6.82 -2.30 -6.86
C ALA A 95 -5.38 -2.67 -6.50
N ILE A 96 -4.79 -1.88 -5.61
CA ILE A 96 -3.42 -2.05 -5.16
C ILE A 96 -3.45 -2.55 -3.72
N ILE A 97 -2.81 -3.70 -3.51
CA ILE A 97 -2.63 -4.31 -2.20
C ILE A 97 -1.17 -4.11 -1.81
N PRO A 98 -0.86 -3.15 -0.93
CA PRO A 98 0.48 -3.00 -0.39
C PRO A 98 0.71 -3.98 0.77
N ILE A 99 1.92 -4.54 0.86
CA ILE A 99 2.45 -5.22 2.03
C ILE A 99 3.75 -4.54 2.40
N TYR A 100 3.79 -3.85 3.54
CA TYR A 100 4.93 -3.04 3.95
C TYR A 100 5.96 -3.85 4.73
N GLU A 101 7.22 -3.41 4.69
CA GLU A 101 8.32 -3.99 5.47
C GLU A 101 8.01 -4.01 6.99
N THR A 102 7.24 -3.04 7.48
CA THR A 102 6.80 -2.98 8.89
C THR A 102 5.86 -4.12 9.29
N GLU A 103 5.29 -4.86 8.33
CA GLU A 103 4.50 -6.07 8.59
C GLU A 103 5.38 -7.30 8.87
N GLY A 104 6.71 -7.14 8.85
CA GLY A 104 7.66 -8.12 9.38
C GLY A 104 7.62 -9.44 8.61
N GLU A 105 7.27 -10.52 9.31
CA GLU A 105 7.33 -11.90 8.80
C GLU A 105 6.63 -12.07 7.46
N LEU A 106 5.41 -11.54 7.30
CA LEU A 106 4.64 -11.63 6.06
C LEU A 106 5.39 -11.02 4.87
N TYR A 107 6.03 -9.87 5.07
CA TYR A 107 6.80 -9.20 4.02
C TYR A 107 7.98 -10.06 3.57
N TYR A 108 8.75 -10.61 4.51
CA TYR A 108 9.93 -11.42 4.19
C TYR A 108 9.56 -12.77 3.54
N GLU A 109 8.49 -13.41 3.99
CA GLU A 109 7.99 -14.64 3.35
C GLU A 109 7.61 -14.41 1.88
N LEU A 110 6.86 -13.34 1.61
CA LEU A 110 6.48 -12.98 0.24
C LEU A 110 7.71 -12.63 -0.61
N LEU A 111 8.68 -11.91 -0.03
CA LEU A 111 9.92 -11.57 -0.73
C LEU A 111 10.69 -12.82 -1.16
N VAL A 112 10.78 -13.85 -0.30
CA VAL A 112 11.42 -15.13 -0.62
C VAL A 112 10.66 -15.86 -1.72
N LYS A 113 9.31 -15.92 -1.64
CA LYS A 113 8.46 -16.56 -2.65
C LYS A 113 8.64 -15.91 -4.03
N LEU A 114 8.55 -14.57 -4.09
CA LEU A 114 8.76 -13.82 -5.32
C LEU A 114 10.18 -13.94 -5.87
N GLY A 115 11.19 -14.01 -4.99
CA GLY A 115 12.58 -14.23 -5.39
C GLY A 115 12.80 -15.56 -6.12
N LYS A 116 12.07 -16.62 -5.74
CA LYS A 116 12.12 -17.92 -6.43
C LYS A 116 11.49 -17.90 -7.82
N MET A 117 10.52 -17.03 -8.08
CA MET A 117 9.90 -16.89 -9.41
C MET A 117 10.81 -16.17 -10.42
N SER A 118 11.71 -15.31 -9.94
CA SER A 118 12.62 -14.52 -10.79
C SER A 118 13.87 -15.29 -11.27
N ARG A 119 13.97 -16.59 -10.96
CA ARG A 119 15.04 -17.49 -11.40
C ARG A 119 14.53 -18.46 -12.44
#